data_AF-A0A9X5MR10-F1
#
_entry.id   AF-A0A9X5MR10-F1
#
_cell.length_a   1.000
_cell.length_b   1.000
_cell.length_c   1.000
_cell.angle_alpha   90.00
_cell.angle_beta   90.00
_cell.angle_gamma   90.00
#
_symmetry.space_group_name_H-M   'P 1'
#
loop_
_entity.id
_entity.type
_entity.pdbx_description
1 polymer ?
#
loop_
_entity_poly.entity_id
_entity_poly.type
_entity_poly.pdbx_seq_one_letter_code
_entity_poly.pdbx_strand_id
1 'polypeptide(L)'
;MYCVQCEQTMKTPVGNGCAYAQGMCGKTAETSDLQDLLVAVLEGLSAWALAARSVGIIDHDIDSFAPRAFFSTLTNVNFDSDRIVGYAKEAIYFRESLKSRTLAKNAAIQVTNPRAEIQLAGNDLGSLQKQAQLFALNADKAQIGDDLHGLRMLCLYGLKGAAAYMEHAHVLGQYDNEIYAEYHHYMAWLGTDPSDMNELLENAMGIGQMNFRIMAILDKGETQAYGNPTPVTVNVRPVAGKAILISGHDLKDLQMLLEQTEGKGINIYTHGEMLPAHGYPELKKYKHLVGNYGSGWQNQQIEFAKFPGPVLMTSNCIIDPNVGHYGDRIWTRSIVGWPGVKHITGDDFSEMIAQAQSLEGFPYNEIEHLITVGFGRETLLNAADTVIDLVSQKKLRHVFLVGGCDGSRGERSYYTDLAREIPQDCLIMTLACGKYRFNKLDFGTLEGLPRLLDVGQCNDAYSAIMLAVNLAEKLGCGVNDLPLSLILSWFEQKAIVILLTLLSLGVKNIYTGPTAPAFLTDNLLAILNEKFGMRSITTPEQDLKDILSA
;
A
#
# COMPACT_ATOMS: atom_id res chain seq x y z
N MET A 1 -5.20 23.13 5.07
CA MET A 1 -5.25 21.79 4.47
C MET A 1 -6.18 21.69 3.28
N TYR A 2 -5.75 20.92 2.31
CA TYR A 2 -6.56 20.30 1.26
C TYR A 2 -6.02 18.90 1.01
N CYS A 3 -6.83 17.86 1.21
CA CYS A 3 -6.38 16.48 1.04
C CYS A 3 -7.47 15.62 0.40
N VAL A 4 -7.16 15.00 -0.74
CA VAL A 4 -8.06 14.14 -1.54
C VAL A 4 -7.51 12.74 -1.78
N GLN A 5 -6.43 12.35 -1.08
CA GLN A 5 -5.63 11.17 -1.43
C GLN A 5 -6.27 9.81 -1.13
N CYS A 6 -7.37 9.75 -0.37
CA CYS A 6 -8.03 8.48 -0.02
C CYS A 6 -9.51 8.45 -0.44
N GLU A 7 -10.03 7.24 -0.60
CA GLU A 7 -11.42 6.97 -0.97
C GLU A 7 -12.44 7.62 -0.01
N GLN A 8 -12.06 7.77 1.26
CA GLN A 8 -12.89 8.33 2.32
C GLN A 8 -12.80 9.85 2.46
N THR A 9 -12.15 10.54 1.52
CA THR A 9 -12.15 11.99 1.53
C THR A 9 -13.58 12.56 1.51
N MET A 10 -13.76 13.73 2.11
CA MET A 10 -15.05 14.41 2.12
C MET A 10 -15.46 14.76 0.68
N LYS A 11 -16.73 14.48 0.36
CA LYS A 11 -17.38 14.86 -0.89
C LYS A 11 -18.59 15.71 -0.51
N THR A 12 -18.61 16.96 -0.94
CA THR A 12 -19.67 17.93 -0.61
C THR A 12 -20.16 18.62 -1.88
N PRO A 13 -21.35 19.25 -1.88
CA PRO A 13 -21.82 20.01 -3.03
C PRO A 13 -20.89 21.16 -3.46
N VAL A 14 -20.04 21.66 -2.56
CA VAL A 14 -19.08 22.74 -2.82
C VAL A 14 -17.70 22.25 -3.27
N GLY A 15 -17.47 20.93 -3.25
CA GLY A 15 -16.23 20.33 -3.74
C GLY A 15 -15.80 19.06 -2.99
N ASN A 16 -14.80 18.42 -3.58
CA ASN A 16 -14.11 17.25 -3.04
C ASN A 16 -12.86 17.66 -2.24
N GLY A 17 -12.64 17.00 -1.10
CA GLY A 17 -11.44 17.17 -0.30
C GLY A 17 -11.72 17.46 1.16
N CYS A 18 -10.86 16.91 2.02
CA CYS A 18 -10.80 17.33 3.41
C CYS A 18 -10.17 18.73 3.47
N ALA A 19 -10.95 19.74 3.88
CA ALA A 19 -10.56 21.16 3.86
C ALA A 19 -10.84 21.89 5.20
N TYR A 20 -11.05 21.14 6.29
CA TYR A 20 -11.39 21.69 7.61
C TYR A 20 -10.23 21.53 8.60
N ALA A 21 -10.50 21.59 9.91
CA ALA A 21 -9.49 21.40 10.95
C ALA A 21 -8.90 19.98 10.99
N GLN A 22 -9.63 18.99 10.48
CA GLN A 22 -9.24 17.59 10.47
C GLN A 22 -9.87 16.87 9.27
N GLY A 23 -9.14 15.94 8.67
CA GLY A 23 -9.66 15.03 7.65
C GLY A 23 -10.42 13.84 8.24
N MET A 24 -11.15 13.11 7.40
CA MET A 24 -11.95 11.95 7.82
C MET A 24 -11.12 10.84 8.49
N CYS A 25 -9.83 10.73 8.16
CA CYS A 25 -8.91 9.78 8.76
C CYS A 25 -8.33 10.22 10.12
N GLY A 26 -8.70 11.42 10.60
CA GLY A 26 -8.13 12.00 11.82
C GLY A 26 -6.88 12.86 11.61
N LYS A 27 -6.38 13.00 10.38
CA LYS A 27 -5.23 13.86 10.08
C LYS A 27 -5.60 15.33 10.30
N THR A 28 -4.88 16.02 11.18
CA THR A 28 -5.11 17.45 11.47
C THR A 28 -4.70 18.31 10.28
N ALA A 29 -5.20 19.55 10.23
CA ALA A 29 -4.79 20.50 9.21
C ALA A 29 -3.28 20.79 9.26
N GLU A 30 -2.71 20.90 10.45
CA GLU A 30 -1.26 21.09 10.66
C GLU A 30 -0.46 19.95 10.06
N THR A 31 -0.75 18.70 10.44
CA THR A 31 -0.02 17.54 9.89
C THR A 31 -0.20 17.42 8.38
N SER A 32 -1.40 17.72 7.86
CA SER A 32 -1.63 17.70 6.41
C SER A 32 -0.78 18.73 5.68
N ASP A 33 -0.74 19.97 6.17
CA ASP A 33 0.02 21.04 5.54
C ASP A 33 1.53 20.74 5.63
N LEU A 34 2.01 20.22 6.77
CA LEU A 34 3.41 19.81 6.94
C LEU A 34 3.80 18.64 6.01
N GLN A 35 2.88 17.72 5.72
CA GLN A 35 3.11 16.68 4.71
C GLN A 35 3.29 17.29 3.32
N ASP A 36 2.50 18.29 2.94
CA ASP A 36 2.64 18.98 1.65
C ASP A 36 4.00 19.70 1.55
N LEU A 37 4.45 20.33 2.65
CA LEU A 37 5.80 20.92 2.72
C LEU A 37 6.91 19.87 2.58
N LEU A 38 6.78 18.71 3.23
CA LEU A 38 7.74 17.61 3.09
C LEU A 38 7.80 17.11 1.64
N VAL A 39 6.66 16.95 0.96
CA VAL A 39 6.62 16.58 -0.46
C VAL A 39 7.42 17.58 -1.29
N ALA A 40 7.14 18.88 -1.15
CA ALA A 40 7.86 19.92 -1.89
C ALA A 40 9.38 19.89 -1.64
N VAL A 41 9.81 19.65 -0.41
CA VAL A 41 11.24 19.51 -0.09
C VAL A 41 11.86 18.28 -0.77
N LEU A 42 11.15 17.15 -0.82
CA LEU A 42 11.59 15.92 -1.48
C LEU A 42 11.66 16.04 -3.01
N GLU A 43 10.80 16.85 -3.62
CA GLU A 43 10.90 17.22 -5.05
C GLU A 43 12.21 17.98 -5.31
N GLY A 44 12.56 18.93 -4.44
CA GLY A 44 13.84 19.65 -4.49
C GLY A 44 15.05 18.76 -4.27
N LEU A 45 15.00 17.82 -3.32
CA LEU A 45 16.03 16.81 -3.11
C LEU A 45 16.24 15.96 -4.37
N SER A 46 15.15 15.52 -4.99
CA SER A 46 15.19 14.68 -6.19
C SER A 46 15.77 15.41 -7.40
N ALA A 47 15.49 16.71 -7.55
CA ALA A 47 16.10 17.52 -8.60
C ALA A 47 17.64 17.57 -8.47
N TRP A 48 18.15 17.68 -7.23
CA TRP A 48 19.59 17.61 -6.97
C TRP A 48 20.16 16.19 -7.10
N ALA A 49 19.40 15.14 -6.78
CA ALA A 49 19.81 13.76 -7.02
C ALA A 49 20.05 13.49 -8.52
N LEU A 50 19.16 13.99 -9.39
CA LEU A 50 19.35 13.89 -10.84
C LEU A 50 20.58 14.67 -11.33
N ALA A 51 20.76 15.89 -10.83
CA ALA A 51 21.93 16.71 -11.17
C ALA A 51 23.24 16.02 -10.73
N ALA A 52 23.26 15.42 -9.54
CA ALA A 52 24.39 14.66 -9.02
C ALA A 52 24.70 13.43 -9.91
N ARG A 53 23.66 12.70 -10.35
CA ARG A 53 23.82 11.56 -11.29
C ARG A 53 24.46 11.97 -12.61
N SER A 54 24.17 13.17 -13.13
CA SER A 54 24.79 13.69 -14.37
C SER A 54 26.31 13.85 -14.29
N VAL A 55 26.88 13.92 -13.08
CA VAL A 55 28.33 13.96 -12.81
C VAL A 55 28.84 12.69 -12.13
N GLY A 56 28.07 11.59 -12.24
CA GLY A 56 28.44 10.29 -11.70
C GLY A 56 28.52 10.25 -10.17
N ILE A 57 27.63 10.97 -9.48
CA ILE A 57 27.42 10.83 -8.04
C ILE A 57 26.09 10.11 -7.84
N ILE A 58 26.16 8.92 -7.23
CA ILE A 58 25.01 8.11 -6.80
C ILE A 58 25.15 7.93 -5.29
N ASP A 59 24.08 8.20 -4.56
CA ASP A 59 24.09 8.19 -3.10
C ASP A 59 22.93 7.35 -2.59
N HIS A 60 23.25 6.10 -2.23
CA HIS A 60 22.25 5.10 -1.88
C HIS A 60 21.47 5.43 -0.60
N ASP A 61 22.07 6.19 0.33
CA ASP A 61 21.38 6.63 1.53
C ASP A 61 20.27 7.64 1.18
N ILE A 62 20.51 8.48 0.17
CA ILE A 62 19.52 9.44 -0.31
C ILE A 62 18.46 8.75 -1.17
N ASP A 63 18.89 7.83 -2.02
CA ASP A 63 18.02 7.03 -2.88
C ASP A 63 17.00 6.23 -2.06
N SER A 64 17.39 5.68 -0.90
CA SER A 64 16.46 4.99 0.00
C SER A 64 15.70 5.95 0.93
N PHE A 65 16.34 7.02 1.40
CA PHE A 65 15.69 8.00 2.27
C PHE A 65 14.50 8.68 1.61
N ALA A 66 14.63 9.13 0.36
CA ALA A 66 13.58 9.92 -0.30
C ALA A 66 12.23 9.18 -0.43
N PRO A 67 12.15 7.94 -0.93
CA PRO A 67 10.90 7.17 -0.94
C PRO A 67 10.42 6.83 0.48
N ARG A 68 11.31 6.53 1.43
CA ARG A 68 10.94 6.30 2.84
C ARG A 68 10.28 7.51 3.46
N ALA A 69 10.88 8.69 3.35
CA ALA A 69 10.32 9.94 3.85
C ALA A 69 8.98 10.25 3.17
N PHE A 70 8.86 9.99 1.86
CA PHE A 70 7.61 10.17 1.13
C PHE A 70 6.50 9.21 1.60
N PHE A 71 6.88 7.97 1.97
CA PHE A 71 5.98 6.97 2.54
C PHE A 71 5.31 7.47 3.84
N SER A 72 5.99 8.30 4.65
CA SER A 72 5.38 8.91 5.85
C SER A 72 4.11 9.74 5.57
N THR A 73 3.90 10.15 4.31
CA THR A 73 2.79 11.02 3.89
C THR A 73 1.56 10.25 3.35
N LEU A 74 1.62 8.92 3.27
CA LEU A 74 0.48 8.10 2.84
C LEU A 74 -0.64 8.13 3.90
N THR A 75 -1.85 7.79 3.47
CA THR A 75 -3.00 7.69 4.36
C THR A 75 -2.71 6.70 5.48
N ASN A 76 -2.96 7.13 6.72
CA ASN A 76 -2.83 6.31 7.92
C ASN A 76 -1.40 5.81 8.17
N VAL A 77 -0.37 6.58 7.79
CA VAL A 77 1.03 6.28 8.13
C VAL A 77 1.51 7.09 9.33
N ASN A 78 1.60 8.42 9.20
CA ASN A 78 2.21 9.26 10.21
C ASN A 78 1.37 10.50 10.52
N PHE A 79 0.96 10.61 11.77
CA PHE A 79 0.17 11.71 12.33
C PHE A 79 0.99 12.62 13.26
N ASP A 80 2.30 12.37 13.38
CA ASP A 80 3.22 13.09 14.25
C ASP A 80 3.92 14.22 13.48
N SER A 81 3.46 15.45 13.70
CA SER A 81 3.97 16.66 13.05
C SER A 81 5.48 16.85 13.25
N ASP A 82 6.02 16.54 14.44
CA ASP A 82 7.45 16.73 14.72
C ASP A 82 8.30 15.76 13.89
N ARG A 83 7.83 14.52 13.69
CA ARG A 83 8.50 13.55 12.81
C ARG A 83 8.46 13.97 11.34
N ILE A 84 7.33 14.50 10.86
CA ILE A 84 7.22 15.03 9.50
C ILE A 84 8.21 16.18 9.27
N VAL A 85 8.34 17.10 10.24
CA VAL A 85 9.35 18.17 10.20
C VAL A 85 10.77 17.60 10.26
N GLY A 86 11.00 16.55 11.05
CA GLY A 86 12.27 15.82 11.09
C GLY A 86 12.70 15.32 9.71
N TYR A 87 11.80 14.68 8.97
CA TYR A 87 12.07 14.24 7.59
C TYR A 87 12.38 15.42 6.66
N ALA A 88 11.67 16.54 6.79
CA ALA A 88 11.93 17.71 5.95
C ALA A 88 13.34 18.30 6.20
N LYS A 89 13.78 18.31 7.47
CA LYS A 89 15.13 18.74 7.85
C LYS A 89 16.21 17.81 7.29
N GLU A 90 16.01 16.51 7.42
CA GLU A 90 16.93 15.50 6.90
C GLU A 90 17.03 15.57 5.35
N ALA A 91 15.89 15.76 4.68
CA ALA A 91 15.85 15.95 3.23
C ALA A 91 16.65 17.18 2.76
N ILE A 92 16.54 18.31 3.48
CA ILE A 92 17.34 19.51 3.19
C ILE A 92 18.82 19.25 3.43
N TYR A 93 19.19 18.59 4.54
CA TYR A 93 20.57 18.23 4.81
C TYR A 93 21.18 17.39 3.68
N PHE A 94 20.46 16.35 3.22
CA PHE A 94 20.89 15.53 2.09
C PHE A 94 21.00 16.32 0.79
N ARG A 95 20.05 17.24 0.54
CA ARG A 95 20.07 18.10 -0.65
C ARG A 95 21.30 19.02 -0.66
N GLU A 96 21.59 19.70 0.45
CA GLU A 96 22.76 20.60 0.53
C GLU A 96 24.08 19.82 0.40
N SER A 97 24.14 18.62 0.96
CA SER A 97 25.28 17.70 0.77
C SER A 97 25.46 17.30 -0.70
N LEU A 98 24.37 16.92 -1.41
CA LEU A 98 24.42 16.60 -2.84
C LEU A 98 24.81 17.81 -3.68
N LYS A 99 24.20 18.96 -3.42
CA LYS A 99 24.49 20.22 -4.10
C LYS A 99 25.96 20.59 -4.01
N SER A 100 26.53 20.57 -2.80
CA SER A 100 27.95 20.86 -2.58
C SER A 100 28.86 19.92 -3.38
N ARG A 101 28.62 18.60 -3.30
CA ARG A 101 29.43 17.60 -4.02
C ARG A 101 29.28 17.70 -5.54
N THR A 102 28.07 17.99 -6.02
CA THR A 102 27.76 18.16 -7.45
C THR A 102 28.48 19.36 -8.02
N LEU A 103 28.38 20.52 -7.37
CA LEU A 103 29.05 21.75 -7.80
C LEU A 103 30.58 21.68 -7.66
N ALA A 104 31.09 20.88 -6.71
CA ALA A 104 32.53 20.61 -6.62
C ALA A 104 33.05 19.81 -7.82
N LYS A 105 32.24 18.91 -8.40
CA LYS A 105 32.59 18.21 -9.66
C LYS A 105 32.39 19.08 -10.89
N ASN A 106 31.33 19.89 -10.92
CA ASN A 106 31.05 20.78 -12.03
C ASN A 106 30.29 22.03 -11.56
N ALA A 107 31.01 23.15 -11.40
CA ALA A 107 30.44 24.41 -10.95
C ALA A 107 29.47 25.05 -11.95
N ALA A 108 29.42 24.56 -13.21
CA ALA A 108 28.49 25.05 -14.22
C ALA A 108 27.09 24.44 -14.12
N ILE A 109 26.88 23.41 -13.28
CA ILE A 109 25.57 22.80 -13.09
C ILE A 109 24.60 23.83 -12.49
N GLN A 110 23.43 23.92 -13.10
CA GLN A 110 22.31 24.73 -12.62
C GLN A 110 21.09 23.82 -12.49
N VAL A 111 20.40 23.89 -11.35
CA VAL A 111 19.14 23.19 -11.12
C VAL A 111 18.03 24.23 -11.13
N THR A 112 17.20 24.24 -12.17
CA THR A 112 16.14 25.24 -12.38
C THR A 112 14.80 24.84 -11.79
N ASN A 113 14.73 23.68 -11.13
CA ASN A 113 13.50 23.20 -10.51
C ASN A 113 13.02 24.19 -9.43
N PRO A 114 11.74 24.61 -9.42
CA PRO A 114 11.22 25.59 -8.46
C PRO A 114 11.38 25.20 -6.98
N ARG A 115 11.51 23.90 -6.70
CA ARG A 115 11.64 23.33 -5.35
C ARG A 115 13.08 23.14 -4.91
N ALA A 116 14.06 23.32 -5.80
CA ALA A 116 15.47 22.98 -5.59
C ALA A 116 16.15 23.74 -4.43
N GLU A 117 15.60 24.87 -4.01
CA GLU A 117 16.21 25.78 -3.03
C GLU A 117 15.33 26.01 -1.79
N ILE A 118 14.26 25.21 -1.59
CA ILE A 118 13.35 25.39 -0.44
C ILE A 118 14.10 25.26 0.88
N GLN A 119 14.05 26.27 1.72
CA GLN A 119 14.52 26.21 3.11
C GLN A 119 13.33 26.26 4.06
N LEU A 120 13.47 25.69 5.26
CA LEU A 120 12.42 25.82 6.28
C LEU A 120 12.40 27.24 6.87
N ALA A 121 11.21 27.82 7.00
CA ALA A 121 11.01 29.18 7.52
C ALA A 121 11.27 29.32 9.03
N GLY A 122 11.65 28.24 9.72
CA GLY A 122 11.93 28.23 11.15
C GLY A 122 11.97 26.82 11.73
N ASN A 123 11.84 26.73 13.05
CA ASN A 123 11.79 25.47 13.79
C ASN A 123 10.45 25.23 14.50
N ASP A 124 9.58 26.24 14.57
CA ASP A 124 8.27 26.12 15.22
C ASP A 124 7.19 25.68 14.22
N LEU A 125 6.26 24.85 14.68
CA LEU A 125 5.18 24.28 13.86
C LEU A 125 4.31 25.38 13.22
N GLY A 126 4.08 26.49 13.92
CA GLY A 126 3.24 27.59 13.41
C GLY A 126 3.83 28.29 12.19
N SER A 127 5.13 28.59 12.19
CA SER A 127 5.83 29.19 11.04
C SER A 127 5.89 28.21 9.86
N LEU A 128 6.16 26.93 10.13
CA LEU A 128 6.22 25.89 9.11
C LEU A 128 4.85 25.62 8.47
N GLN A 129 3.77 25.61 9.27
CA GLN A 129 2.41 25.47 8.75
C GLN A 129 2.00 26.64 7.86
N LYS A 130 2.43 27.88 8.20
CA LYS A 130 2.22 29.05 7.34
C LYS A 130 2.97 28.92 6.02
N GLN A 131 4.23 28.47 6.08
CA GLN A 131 5.03 28.22 4.88
C GLN A 131 4.40 27.14 4.01
N ALA A 132 3.87 26.06 4.60
CA ALA A 132 3.26 24.95 3.90
C ALA A 132 2.09 25.38 2.99
N GLN A 133 1.41 26.50 3.27
CA GLN A 133 0.34 27.01 2.40
C GLN A 133 0.84 27.37 0.99
N LEU A 134 2.14 27.67 0.83
CA LEU A 134 2.75 27.92 -0.48
C LEU A 134 2.82 26.66 -1.36
N PHE A 135 2.69 25.49 -0.74
CA PHE A 135 2.79 24.17 -1.36
C PHE A 135 1.48 23.39 -1.26
N ALA A 136 0.38 24.06 -0.92
CA ALA A 136 -0.94 23.44 -0.90
C ALA A 136 -1.26 22.83 -2.27
N LEU A 137 -1.67 21.56 -2.29
CA LEU A 137 -1.83 20.79 -3.54
C LEU A 137 -2.88 21.37 -4.51
N ASN A 138 -3.74 22.28 -4.05
CA ASN A 138 -4.76 22.96 -4.85
C ASN A 138 -4.49 24.45 -5.10
N ALA A 139 -3.26 24.94 -4.85
CA ALA A 139 -2.92 26.36 -4.92
C ALA A 139 -3.19 27.00 -6.30
N ASP A 140 -2.93 26.27 -7.39
CA ASP A 140 -3.13 26.73 -8.77
C ASP A 140 -4.32 26.04 -9.46
N LYS A 141 -5.13 25.25 -8.72
CA LYS A 141 -6.26 24.49 -9.26
C LYS A 141 -7.24 25.34 -10.07
N ALA A 142 -7.51 26.57 -9.62
CA ALA A 142 -8.39 27.51 -10.33
C ALA A 142 -7.83 27.97 -11.68
N GLN A 143 -6.50 27.89 -11.88
CA GLN A 143 -5.79 28.31 -13.08
C GLN A 143 -5.68 27.18 -14.09
N ILE A 144 -5.34 25.97 -13.63
CA ILE A 144 -5.12 24.79 -14.49
C ILE A 144 -6.40 23.98 -14.74
N GLY A 145 -7.43 24.14 -13.91
CA GLY A 145 -8.67 23.37 -14.00
C GLY A 145 -8.62 21.99 -13.35
N ASP A 146 -9.80 21.39 -13.20
CA ASP A 146 -9.98 20.17 -12.38
C ASP A 146 -9.33 18.91 -13.00
N ASP A 147 -9.30 18.80 -14.33
CA ASP A 147 -8.71 17.64 -15.02
C ASP A 147 -7.19 17.60 -14.84
N LEU A 148 -6.49 18.71 -15.06
CA LEU A 148 -5.05 18.79 -14.89
C LEU A 148 -4.66 18.59 -13.42
N HIS A 149 -5.39 19.22 -12.49
CA HIS A 149 -5.22 18.99 -11.06
C HIS A 149 -5.41 17.51 -10.71
N GLY A 150 -6.46 16.88 -11.25
CA GLY A 150 -6.77 15.48 -11.03
C GLY A 150 -5.68 14.53 -11.50
N LEU A 151 -5.10 14.79 -12.68
CA LEU A 151 -3.99 14.01 -13.22
C LEU A 151 -2.68 14.22 -12.46
N ARG A 152 -2.38 15.45 -11.97
CA ARG A 152 -1.26 15.68 -11.05
C ARG A 152 -1.42 14.86 -9.78
N MET A 153 -2.63 14.83 -9.21
CA MET A 153 -2.95 14.02 -8.03
C MET A 153 -2.81 12.52 -8.32
N LEU A 154 -3.25 12.05 -9.49
CA LEU A 154 -3.06 10.66 -9.92
C LEU A 154 -1.57 10.27 -9.94
N CYS A 155 -0.72 11.13 -10.51
CA CYS A 155 0.74 10.92 -10.54
C CYS A 155 1.34 10.94 -9.13
N LEU A 156 1.05 11.97 -8.34
CA LEU A 156 1.55 12.12 -6.97
C LEU A 156 1.19 10.91 -6.10
N TYR A 157 -0.07 10.47 -6.15
CA TYR A 157 -0.55 9.36 -5.34
C TYR A 157 -0.08 8.00 -5.88
N GLY A 158 0.09 7.85 -7.19
CA GLY A 158 0.80 6.70 -7.75
C GLY A 158 2.24 6.61 -7.26
N LEU A 159 2.97 7.73 -7.28
CA LEU A 159 4.37 7.78 -6.82
C LEU A 159 4.49 7.51 -5.31
N LYS A 160 3.52 7.97 -4.50
CA LYS A 160 3.40 7.61 -3.08
C LYS A 160 3.29 6.09 -2.90
N GLY A 161 2.43 5.43 -3.67
CA GLY A 161 2.28 3.98 -3.64
C GLY A 161 3.58 3.26 -4.00
N ALA A 162 4.25 3.71 -5.07
CA ALA A 162 5.54 3.15 -5.50
C ALA A 162 6.60 3.28 -4.38
N ALA A 163 6.68 4.45 -3.74
CA ALA A 163 7.64 4.72 -2.66
C ALA A 163 7.49 3.75 -1.48
N ALA A 164 6.26 3.34 -1.15
CA ALA A 164 6.03 2.35 -0.10
C ALA A 164 6.64 0.99 -0.43
N TYR A 165 6.49 0.52 -1.67
CA TYR A 165 7.09 -0.75 -2.09
C TYR A 165 8.60 -0.65 -2.27
N MET A 166 9.12 0.53 -2.67
CA MET A 166 10.57 0.77 -2.70
C MET A 166 11.20 0.67 -1.32
N GLU A 167 10.54 1.20 -0.28
CA GLU A 167 11.02 1.06 1.10
C GLU A 167 11.04 -0.40 1.54
N HIS A 168 9.97 -1.16 1.29
CA HIS A 168 9.93 -2.57 1.64
C HIS A 168 10.98 -3.40 0.89
N ALA A 169 11.22 -3.10 -0.40
CA ALA A 169 12.30 -3.73 -1.16
C ALA A 169 13.68 -3.39 -0.55
N HIS A 170 13.90 -2.11 -0.21
CA HIS A 170 15.15 -1.64 0.38
C HIS A 170 15.44 -2.32 1.75
N VAL A 171 14.43 -2.47 2.61
CA VAL A 171 14.54 -3.19 3.89
C VAL A 171 15.01 -4.63 3.70
N LEU A 172 14.72 -5.25 2.56
CA LEU A 172 15.16 -6.60 2.17
C LEU A 172 16.49 -6.60 1.39
N GLY A 173 17.19 -5.47 1.34
CA GLY A 173 18.43 -5.28 0.60
C GLY A 173 18.25 -5.27 -0.92
N GLN A 174 17.02 -5.15 -1.43
CA GLN A 174 16.73 -5.10 -2.85
C GLN A 174 16.62 -3.65 -3.31
N TYR A 175 17.37 -3.31 -4.35
CA TYR A 175 17.30 -2.00 -4.98
C TYR A 175 17.79 -2.06 -6.42
N ASP A 176 17.47 -1.02 -7.18
CA ASP A 176 17.93 -0.84 -8.55
C ASP A 176 18.20 0.64 -8.83
N ASN A 177 19.36 0.94 -9.41
CA ASN A 177 19.81 2.31 -9.65
C ASN A 177 18.99 3.03 -10.72
N GLU A 178 18.45 2.31 -11.69
CA GLU A 178 17.59 2.86 -12.73
C GLU A 178 16.22 3.19 -12.14
N ILE A 179 15.67 2.30 -11.31
CA ILE A 179 14.42 2.57 -10.57
C ILE A 179 14.57 3.82 -9.69
N TYR A 180 15.68 3.97 -8.95
CA TYR A 180 15.90 5.18 -8.15
C TYR A 180 16.04 6.44 -9.01
N ALA A 181 16.75 6.36 -10.14
CA ALA A 181 16.87 7.48 -11.07
C ALA A 181 15.50 7.90 -11.62
N GLU A 182 14.63 6.94 -11.98
CA GLU A 182 13.28 7.19 -12.46
C GLU A 182 12.35 7.74 -11.36
N TYR A 183 12.45 7.23 -10.14
CA TYR A 183 11.73 7.78 -9.00
C TYR A 183 12.07 9.26 -8.79
N HIS A 184 13.38 9.60 -8.79
CA HIS A 184 13.81 10.98 -8.68
C HIS A 184 13.40 11.83 -9.88
N HIS A 185 13.35 11.24 -11.09
CA HIS A 185 12.83 11.90 -12.27
C HIS A 185 11.37 12.32 -12.09
N TYR A 186 10.48 11.39 -11.72
CA TYR A 186 9.07 11.71 -11.49
C TYR A 186 8.86 12.68 -10.33
N MET A 187 9.61 12.53 -9.24
CA MET A 187 9.50 13.42 -8.09
C MET A 187 9.96 14.84 -8.44
N ALA A 188 11.10 15.00 -9.14
CA ALA A 188 11.56 16.31 -9.58
C ALA A 188 10.59 16.94 -10.59
N TRP A 189 10.09 16.14 -11.53
CA TRP A 189 9.12 16.58 -12.53
C TRP A 189 7.81 17.07 -11.91
N LEU A 190 7.25 16.38 -10.91
CA LEU A 190 6.07 16.88 -10.19
C LEU A 190 6.30 18.27 -9.58
N GLY A 191 7.51 18.50 -9.05
CA GLY A 191 7.90 19.81 -8.50
C GLY A 191 8.05 20.94 -9.53
N THR A 192 7.92 20.67 -10.84
CA THR A 192 7.84 21.72 -11.87
C THR A 192 6.40 22.18 -12.15
N ASP A 193 5.43 21.69 -11.39
CA ASP A 193 3.99 21.99 -11.56
C ASP A 193 3.52 21.70 -13.01
N PRO A 194 3.65 20.45 -13.52
CA PRO A 194 3.40 20.11 -14.92
C PRO A 194 1.93 20.31 -15.30
N SER A 195 1.65 20.98 -16.43
CA SER A 195 0.28 21.34 -16.83
C SER A 195 -0.13 20.83 -18.22
N ASP A 196 0.64 19.91 -18.81
CA ASP A 196 0.27 19.25 -20.06
C ASP A 196 -0.47 17.93 -19.78
N MET A 197 -1.66 17.78 -20.34
CA MET A 197 -2.53 16.62 -20.08
C MET A 197 -1.94 15.31 -20.61
N ASN A 198 -1.29 15.33 -21.78
CA ASN A 198 -0.73 14.13 -22.38
C ASN A 198 0.50 13.67 -21.60
N GLU A 199 1.37 14.62 -21.24
CA GLU A 199 2.54 14.38 -20.40
C GLU A 199 2.13 13.80 -19.04
N LEU A 200 1.10 14.35 -18.39
CA LEU A 200 0.58 13.82 -17.12
C LEU A 200 0.07 12.38 -17.26
N LEU A 201 -0.68 12.08 -18.33
CA LEU A 201 -1.18 10.73 -18.59
C LEU A 201 -0.04 9.75 -18.89
N GLU A 202 0.95 10.18 -19.69
CA GLU A 202 2.12 9.38 -20.05
C GLU A 202 2.97 9.06 -18.80
N ASN A 203 3.25 10.06 -17.97
CA ASN A 203 3.99 9.87 -16.73
C ASN A 203 3.21 9.07 -15.69
N ALA A 204 1.87 9.16 -15.64
CA ALA A 204 1.07 8.27 -14.82
C ALA A 204 1.26 6.79 -15.23
N MET A 205 1.33 6.50 -16.53
CA MET A 205 1.61 5.15 -17.04
C MET A 205 3.06 4.74 -16.76
N GLY A 206 4.01 5.67 -16.92
CA GLY A 206 5.42 5.44 -16.61
C GLY A 206 5.66 5.10 -15.13
N ILE A 207 4.97 5.78 -14.20
CA ILE A 207 4.95 5.43 -12.78
C ILE A 207 4.42 4.00 -12.57
N GLY A 208 3.38 3.60 -13.32
CA GLY A 208 2.86 2.23 -13.32
C GLY A 208 3.90 1.18 -13.75
N GLN A 209 4.69 1.47 -14.79
CA GLN A 209 5.76 0.59 -15.29
C GLN A 209 6.95 0.52 -14.33
N MET A 210 7.34 1.66 -13.75
CA MET A 210 8.34 1.69 -12.68
C MET A 210 7.89 0.84 -11.50
N ASN A 211 6.63 0.98 -11.07
CA ASN A 211 6.07 0.18 -9.98
C ASN A 211 6.02 -1.32 -10.28
N PHE A 212 5.79 -1.73 -11.52
CA PHE A 212 5.89 -3.15 -11.90
C PHE A 212 7.28 -3.73 -11.60
N ARG A 213 8.36 -3.00 -11.93
CA ARG A 213 9.73 -3.40 -11.60
C ARG A 213 10.01 -3.35 -10.10
N ILE A 214 9.46 -2.37 -9.39
CA ILE A 214 9.55 -2.29 -7.92
C ILE A 214 8.92 -3.52 -7.25
N MET A 215 7.70 -3.90 -7.66
CA MET A 215 7.05 -5.09 -7.09
C MET A 215 7.81 -6.37 -7.45
N ALA A 216 8.45 -6.44 -8.63
CA ALA A 216 9.28 -7.58 -9.00
C ALA A 216 10.51 -7.75 -8.08
N ILE A 217 11.20 -6.65 -7.73
CA ILE A 217 12.33 -6.73 -6.80
C ILE A 217 11.88 -6.97 -5.36
N LEU A 218 10.68 -6.50 -4.98
CA LEU A 218 10.08 -6.79 -3.67
C LEU A 218 9.71 -8.28 -3.54
N ASP A 219 8.97 -8.84 -4.51
CA ASP A 219 8.65 -10.29 -4.58
C ASP A 219 9.92 -11.14 -4.49
N LYS A 220 10.95 -10.77 -5.26
CA LYS A 220 12.25 -11.45 -5.19
C LYS A 220 12.87 -11.35 -3.79
N GLY A 221 12.87 -10.18 -3.17
CA GLY A 221 13.42 -9.99 -1.82
C GLY A 221 12.71 -10.86 -0.78
N GLU A 222 11.38 -10.86 -0.80
CA GLU A 222 10.56 -11.62 0.14
C GLU A 222 10.74 -13.12 -0.05
N THR A 223 10.67 -13.60 -1.30
CA THR A 223 10.81 -15.03 -1.61
C THR A 223 12.22 -15.56 -1.39
N GLN A 224 13.26 -14.74 -1.59
CA GLN A 224 14.64 -15.10 -1.25
C GLN A 224 14.89 -15.14 0.26
N ALA A 225 14.33 -14.19 1.00
CA ALA A 225 14.53 -14.11 2.45
C ALA A 225 13.70 -15.16 3.21
N TYR A 226 12.47 -15.42 2.75
CA TYR A 226 11.48 -16.15 3.54
C TYR A 226 10.93 -17.42 2.87
N GLY A 227 11.39 -17.74 1.66
CA GLY A 227 10.88 -18.82 0.82
C GLY A 227 9.63 -18.44 0.02
N ASN A 228 9.25 -19.22 -0.98
CA ASN A 228 8.01 -18.98 -1.71
C ASN A 228 6.79 -19.30 -0.83
N PRO A 229 5.73 -18.47 -0.84
CA PRO A 229 4.51 -18.78 -0.10
C PRO A 229 3.89 -20.12 -0.53
N THR A 230 3.50 -20.92 0.46
CA THR A 230 2.84 -22.21 0.26
C THR A 230 1.49 -22.26 0.97
N PRO A 231 0.48 -22.99 0.42
CA PRO A 231 -0.83 -23.11 1.03
C PRO A 231 -0.76 -23.65 2.47
N VAL A 232 -1.30 -22.88 3.42
CA VAL A 232 -1.33 -23.23 4.85
C VAL A 232 -2.63 -22.78 5.49
N THR A 233 -3.08 -23.51 6.51
CA THR A 233 -4.20 -23.10 7.35
C THR A 233 -3.73 -22.21 8.51
N VAL A 234 -4.47 -21.14 8.76
CA VAL A 234 -4.17 -20.14 9.79
C VAL A 234 -5.35 -20.02 10.73
N ASN A 235 -5.09 -20.20 12.03
CA ASN A 235 -6.11 -19.95 13.05
C ASN A 235 -6.35 -18.44 13.19
N VAL A 236 -7.62 -18.03 13.12
CA VAL A 236 -8.04 -16.64 13.31
C VAL A 236 -8.69 -16.38 14.67
N ARG A 237 -8.45 -17.26 15.63
CA ARG A 237 -9.03 -17.23 16.97
C ARG A 237 -7.94 -17.16 18.06
N PRO A 238 -8.23 -16.51 19.20
CA PRO A 238 -7.33 -16.46 20.35
C PRO A 238 -6.82 -17.81 20.84
N VAL A 239 -5.55 -17.81 21.26
CA VAL A 239 -4.81 -18.90 21.92
C VAL A 239 -4.33 -18.33 23.25
N ALA A 240 -4.53 -19.10 24.32
CA ALA A 240 -4.20 -18.70 25.67
C ALA A 240 -2.72 -18.31 25.81
N GLY A 241 -2.46 -17.32 26.66
CA GLY A 241 -1.11 -16.84 26.98
C GLY A 241 -0.86 -15.40 26.55
N LYS A 242 0.34 -14.93 26.91
CA LYS A 242 0.82 -13.59 26.60
C LYS A 242 0.93 -13.41 25.10
N ALA A 243 0.66 -12.21 24.62
CA ALA A 243 0.57 -11.99 23.18
C ALA A 243 1.17 -10.66 22.74
N ILE A 244 1.70 -10.64 21.52
CA ILE A 244 2.02 -9.43 20.76
C ILE A 244 1.30 -9.51 19.41
N LEU A 245 0.71 -8.40 19.00
CA LEU A 245 0.11 -8.25 17.67
C LEU A 245 1.04 -7.44 16.78
N ILE A 246 1.30 -7.89 15.56
CA ILE A 246 2.01 -7.10 14.54
C ILE A 246 1.08 -6.82 13.36
N SER A 247 1.05 -5.57 12.94
CA SER A 247 0.20 -5.04 11.88
C SER A 247 1.02 -4.15 10.94
N GLY A 248 0.59 -4.04 9.69
CA GLY A 248 1.34 -3.39 8.63
C GLY A 248 1.72 -4.40 7.55
N HIS A 249 2.87 -4.22 6.91
CA HIS A 249 3.30 -5.04 5.77
C HIS A 249 4.72 -5.61 5.92
N ASP A 250 5.55 -5.02 6.78
CA ASP A 250 6.98 -5.33 6.88
C ASP A 250 7.26 -6.74 7.46
N LEU A 251 7.72 -7.65 6.60
CA LEU A 251 8.07 -9.02 6.99
C LEU A 251 9.39 -9.12 7.74
N LYS A 252 10.30 -8.15 7.57
CA LYS A 252 11.58 -8.12 8.29
C LYS A 252 11.36 -7.83 9.78
N ASP A 253 10.39 -6.99 10.10
CA ASP A 253 9.99 -6.78 11.49
C ASP A 253 9.39 -8.00 12.14
N LEU A 254 8.54 -8.71 11.40
CA LEU A 254 7.98 -9.95 11.91
C LEU A 254 9.11 -10.95 12.18
N GLN A 255 10.08 -11.10 11.27
CA GLN A 255 11.25 -11.94 11.52
C GLN A 255 11.99 -11.52 12.80
N MET A 256 12.37 -10.24 12.90
CA MET A 256 13.13 -9.74 14.06
C MET A 256 12.35 -9.91 15.37
N LEU A 257 11.02 -9.70 15.33
CA LEU A 257 10.14 -9.89 16.48
C LEU A 257 10.07 -11.36 16.87
N LEU A 258 9.93 -12.27 15.91
CA LEU A 258 9.89 -13.72 16.13
C LEU A 258 11.21 -14.21 16.76
N GLU A 259 12.35 -13.80 16.21
CA GLU A 259 13.69 -14.12 16.70
C GLU A 259 13.88 -13.64 18.14
N GLN A 260 13.48 -12.39 18.44
CA GLN A 260 13.64 -11.82 19.77
C GLN A 260 12.62 -12.33 20.80
N THR A 261 11.52 -12.96 20.37
CA THR A 261 10.48 -13.51 21.25
C THR A 261 10.55 -15.02 21.40
N GLU A 262 11.41 -15.70 20.64
CA GLU A 262 11.58 -17.14 20.72
C GLU A 262 11.96 -17.59 22.15
N GLY A 263 11.24 -18.58 22.67
CA GLY A 263 11.45 -19.10 24.03
C GLY A 263 10.96 -18.20 25.17
N LYS A 264 10.32 -17.04 24.89
CA LYS A 264 9.85 -16.11 25.93
C LYS A 264 8.40 -16.34 26.40
N GLY A 265 7.72 -17.35 25.87
CA GLY A 265 6.33 -17.67 26.22
C GLY A 265 5.32 -16.60 25.78
N ILE A 266 5.60 -15.93 24.65
CA ILE A 266 4.73 -14.91 24.05
C ILE A 266 4.26 -15.41 22.69
N ASN A 267 2.95 -15.43 22.49
CA ASN A 267 2.30 -15.73 21.22
C ASN A 267 2.37 -14.49 20.31
N ILE A 268 2.85 -14.66 19.08
CA ILE A 268 2.85 -13.64 18.04
C ILE A 268 1.63 -13.84 17.15
N TYR A 269 0.87 -12.77 16.98
CA TYR A 269 -0.27 -12.68 16.08
C TYR A 269 0.05 -11.69 14.96
N THR A 270 -0.37 -12.02 13.75
CA THR A 270 -0.47 -11.05 12.66
C THR A 270 -1.83 -10.35 12.70
N HIS A 271 -1.94 -9.17 12.09
CA HIS A 271 -3.19 -8.47 11.83
C HIS A 271 -3.17 -7.79 10.46
N GLY A 272 -4.34 -7.67 9.82
CA GLY A 272 -4.49 -6.94 8.57
C GLY A 272 -3.62 -7.53 7.47
N GLU A 273 -2.75 -6.70 6.90
CA GLU A 273 -1.85 -7.05 5.79
C GLU A 273 -0.66 -7.92 6.21
N MET A 274 -0.51 -8.25 7.49
CA MET A 274 0.49 -9.24 7.94
C MET A 274 0.01 -10.69 7.82
N LEU A 275 -1.28 -10.95 7.53
CA LEU A 275 -1.83 -12.30 7.37
C LEU A 275 -1.03 -13.20 6.38
N PRO A 276 -0.59 -12.71 5.20
CA PRO A 276 0.15 -13.51 4.23
C PRO A 276 1.48 -14.06 4.75
N ALA A 277 2.06 -13.46 5.80
CA ALA A 277 3.30 -13.92 6.40
C ALA A 277 3.28 -15.40 6.82
N HIS A 278 2.10 -15.94 7.13
CA HIS A 278 1.95 -17.35 7.48
C HIS A 278 2.26 -18.30 6.32
N GLY A 279 2.12 -17.86 5.07
CA GLY A 279 2.44 -18.68 3.90
C GLY A 279 3.94 -18.86 3.66
N TYR A 280 4.77 -17.97 4.21
CA TYR A 280 6.22 -17.97 4.03
C TYR A 280 6.90 -19.01 4.95
N PRO A 281 7.57 -20.04 4.41
CA PRO A 281 8.12 -21.14 5.21
C PRO A 281 9.07 -20.72 6.34
N GLU A 282 9.96 -19.75 6.09
CA GLU A 282 10.95 -19.32 7.08
C GLU A 282 10.36 -18.51 8.23
N LEU A 283 9.19 -17.89 8.03
CA LEU A 283 8.43 -17.24 9.10
C LEU A 283 7.52 -18.25 9.80
N LYS A 284 6.94 -19.19 9.06
CA LYS A 284 5.99 -20.17 9.61
C LYS A 284 6.65 -21.21 10.51
N LYS A 285 7.96 -21.44 10.40
CA LYS A 285 8.70 -22.38 11.26
C LYS A 285 8.63 -22.03 12.75
N TYR A 286 8.41 -20.75 13.09
CA TYR A 286 8.29 -20.30 14.49
C TYR A 286 6.94 -20.70 15.08
N LYS A 287 6.95 -21.65 16.03
CA LYS A 287 5.73 -22.23 16.61
C LYS A 287 4.88 -21.23 17.39
N HIS A 288 5.50 -20.16 17.90
CA HIS A 288 4.79 -19.08 18.60
C HIS A 288 4.20 -18.04 17.66
N LEU A 289 4.37 -18.15 16.33
CA LEU A 289 3.52 -17.48 15.34
C LEU A 289 2.18 -18.22 15.23
N VAL A 290 1.28 -17.93 16.17
CA VAL A 290 0.12 -18.80 16.44
C VAL A 290 -1.08 -18.55 15.55
N GLY A 291 -1.20 -17.37 14.93
CA GLY A 291 -2.37 -17.06 14.10
C GLY A 291 -2.47 -15.61 13.65
N ASN A 292 -3.64 -15.26 13.14
CA ASN A 292 -3.99 -13.90 12.73
C ASN A 292 -5.18 -13.39 13.55
N TYR A 293 -5.06 -12.24 14.19
CA TYR A 293 -6.13 -11.67 15.01
C TYR A 293 -6.88 -10.57 14.26
N GLY A 294 -8.21 -10.56 14.40
CA GLY A 294 -9.05 -9.48 13.90
C GLY A 294 -9.45 -9.59 12.43
N SER A 295 -9.52 -8.43 11.76
CA SER A 295 -10.00 -8.29 10.38
C SER A 295 -9.24 -7.18 9.62
N GLY A 296 -9.94 -6.41 8.78
CA GLY A 296 -9.37 -5.27 8.06
C GLY A 296 -9.05 -4.10 8.99
N TRP A 297 -8.12 -3.24 8.57
CA TRP A 297 -7.54 -2.17 9.39
C TRP A 297 -8.56 -1.22 10.02
N GLN A 298 -9.71 -1.02 9.39
CA GLN A 298 -10.75 -0.09 9.86
C GLN A 298 -11.38 -0.51 11.19
N ASN A 299 -11.27 -1.79 11.57
CA ASN A 299 -11.85 -2.31 12.82
C ASN A 299 -10.87 -2.26 14.00
N GLN A 300 -9.65 -1.79 13.79
CA GLN A 300 -8.59 -1.86 14.80
C GLN A 300 -8.92 -1.09 16.09
N GLN A 301 -9.75 -0.05 16.05
CA GLN A 301 -10.17 0.65 17.28
C GLN A 301 -10.90 -0.27 18.27
N ILE A 302 -11.65 -1.24 17.76
CA ILE A 302 -12.36 -2.23 18.59
C ILE A 302 -11.47 -3.45 18.81
N GLU A 303 -10.81 -3.93 17.76
CA GLU A 303 -10.00 -5.15 17.82
C GLU A 303 -8.76 -4.96 18.66
N PHE A 304 -7.98 -3.89 18.46
CA PHE A 304 -6.80 -3.62 19.27
C PHE A 304 -7.17 -3.36 20.71
N ALA A 305 -8.26 -2.63 20.98
CA ALA A 305 -8.78 -2.41 22.34
C ALA A 305 -9.05 -3.73 23.09
N LYS A 306 -9.53 -4.76 22.39
CA LYS A 306 -9.79 -6.10 22.96
C LYS A 306 -8.56 -7.01 23.01
N PHE A 307 -7.53 -6.73 22.21
CA PHE A 307 -6.30 -7.50 22.23
C PHE A 307 -5.56 -7.28 23.56
N PRO A 308 -5.21 -8.32 24.33
CA PRO A 308 -4.70 -8.20 25.71
C PRO A 308 -3.19 -7.95 25.79
N GLY A 309 -2.54 -7.61 24.68
CA GLY A 309 -1.10 -7.44 24.57
C GLY A 309 -0.68 -6.16 23.82
N PRO A 310 0.63 -5.94 23.65
CA PRO A 310 1.13 -4.82 22.86
C PRO A 310 0.88 -5.03 21.36
N VAL A 311 0.75 -3.92 20.64
CA VAL A 311 0.52 -3.90 19.18
C VAL A 311 1.64 -3.14 18.49
N LEU A 312 2.32 -3.74 17.52
CA LEU A 312 3.35 -3.10 16.69
C LEU A 312 2.77 -2.72 15.32
N MET A 313 2.86 -1.45 14.97
CA MET A 313 2.54 -0.93 13.65
C MET A 313 3.81 -0.72 12.82
N THR A 314 4.01 -1.53 11.78
CA THR A 314 5.18 -1.48 10.89
C THR A 314 4.99 -0.55 9.69
N SER A 315 3.74 -0.34 9.29
CA SER A 315 3.32 0.57 8.21
C SER A 315 1.89 1.09 8.46
N ASN A 316 1.27 1.72 7.46
CA ASN A 316 -0.17 1.93 7.46
C ASN A 316 -0.94 0.60 7.56
N CYS A 317 -2.16 0.59 8.10
CA CYS A 317 -2.99 1.75 8.48
C CYS A 317 -3.14 1.90 10.00
N ILE A 318 -2.49 2.90 10.61
CA ILE A 318 -2.77 3.31 11.99
C ILE A 318 -3.93 4.31 12.03
N ILE A 319 -4.85 4.15 12.99
CA ILE A 319 -5.91 5.12 13.30
C ILE A 319 -5.86 5.48 14.78
N ASP A 320 -6.66 6.46 15.21
CA ASP A 320 -6.59 7.02 16.56
C ASP A 320 -6.68 5.94 17.66
N PRO A 321 -5.57 5.69 18.39
CA PRO A 321 -5.52 4.68 19.43
C PRO A 321 -6.21 5.14 20.72
N ASN A 322 -6.49 6.44 20.87
CA ASN A 322 -7.13 6.98 22.07
C ASN A 322 -8.62 6.66 22.12
N VAL A 323 -9.27 6.50 20.96
CA VAL A 323 -10.69 6.12 20.87
C VAL A 323 -10.94 4.73 21.49
N GLY A 324 -10.01 3.80 21.31
CA GLY A 324 -10.08 2.47 21.90
C GLY A 324 -9.31 2.31 23.21
N HIS A 325 -8.73 3.39 23.74
CA HIS A 325 -7.93 3.39 24.97
C HIS A 325 -6.79 2.35 25.01
N TYR A 326 -6.03 2.23 23.92
CA TYR A 326 -4.85 1.34 23.84
C TYR A 326 -3.55 2.07 23.48
N GLY A 327 -3.54 3.41 23.62
CA GLY A 327 -2.38 4.26 23.33
C GLY A 327 -1.12 3.93 24.13
N ASP A 328 -1.27 3.31 25.31
CA ASP A 328 -0.17 2.92 26.21
C ASP A 328 0.54 1.62 25.79
N ARG A 329 -0.06 0.83 24.90
CA ARG A 329 0.43 -0.48 24.45
C ARG A 329 0.51 -0.65 22.94
N ILE A 330 0.19 0.37 22.17
CA ILE A 330 0.53 0.43 20.76
C ILE A 330 1.92 1.03 20.59
N TRP A 331 2.66 0.50 19.63
CA TRP A 331 4.02 0.86 19.28
C TRP A 331 4.08 1.16 17.80
N THR A 332 4.85 2.18 17.44
CA THR A 332 5.15 2.51 16.06
C THR A 332 6.62 2.25 15.78
N ARG A 333 6.97 2.05 14.51
CA ARG A 333 8.37 2.01 14.07
C ARG A 333 8.50 2.56 12.65
N SER A 334 9.75 2.78 12.23
CA SER A 334 10.07 3.30 10.89
C SER A 334 9.22 4.54 10.59
N ILE A 335 8.52 4.57 9.45
CA ILE A 335 7.73 5.71 8.99
C ILE A 335 6.46 5.97 9.79
N VAL A 336 5.99 5.01 10.59
CA VAL A 336 4.70 5.12 11.30
C VAL A 336 4.86 6.02 12.51
N GLY A 337 3.93 6.94 12.72
CA GLY A 337 3.97 7.86 13.85
C GLY A 337 2.58 8.28 14.32
N TRP A 338 2.44 8.43 15.63
CA TRP A 338 1.26 9.01 16.27
C TRP A 338 1.68 9.78 17.52
N PRO A 339 1.18 11.02 17.75
CA PRO A 339 1.56 11.81 18.90
C PRO A 339 1.35 11.09 20.24
N GLY A 340 2.40 10.99 21.04
CA GLY A 340 2.37 10.36 22.37
C GLY A 340 2.42 8.82 22.37
N VAL A 341 2.45 8.17 21.21
CA VAL A 341 2.63 6.72 21.10
C VAL A 341 4.12 6.37 21.13
N LYS A 342 4.48 5.28 21.81
CA LYS A 342 5.86 4.81 21.87
C LYS A 342 6.39 4.46 20.48
N HIS A 343 7.66 4.77 20.23
CA HIS A 343 8.33 4.53 18.95
C HIS A 343 9.57 3.67 19.14
N ILE A 344 9.65 2.56 18.41
CA ILE A 344 10.81 1.67 18.41
C ILE A 344 11.85 2.26 17.44
N THR A 345 13.05 2.48 17.96
CA THR A 345 14.19 2.98 17.19
C THR A 345 15.22 1.87 17.06
N GLY A 346 15.68 1.60 15.84
CA GLY A 346 16.55 0.47 15.55
C GLY A 346 15.83 -0.87 15.71
N ASP A 347 16.60 -1.91 16.02
CA ASP A 347 16.13 -3.30 15.95
C ASP A 347 15.81 -3.91 17.31
N ASP A 348 15.86 -3.14 18.41
CA ASP A 348 15.63 -3.67 19.76
C ASP A 348 14.14 -3.62 20.16
N PHE A 349 13.53 -4.80 20.30
CA PHE A 349 12.15 -4.96 20.77
C PHE A 349 12.04 -5.24 22.29
N SER A 350 13.15 -5.14 23.04
CA SER A 350 13.21 -5.52 24.46
C SER A 350 12.14 -4.85 25.34
N GLU A 351 11.88 -3.55 25.17
CA GLU A 351 10.89 -2.83 25.98
C GLU A 351 9.45 -3.31 25.68
N MET A 352 9.13 -3.52 24.41
CA MET A 352 7.82 -4.06 23.98
C MET A 352 7.61 -5.49 24.50
N ILE A 353 8.66 -6.31 24.44
CA ILE A 353 8.66 -7.68 24.94
C ILE A 353 8.45 -7.69 26.47
N ALA A 354 9.12 -6.81 27.20
CA ALA A 354 8.92 -6.66 28.64
C ALA A 354 7.47 -6.22 28.96
N GLN A 355 6.89 -5.34 28.14
CA GLN A 355 5.48 -4.95 28.29
C GLN A 355 4.56 -6.17 28.09
N ALA A 356 4.75 -6.97 27.04
CA ALA A 356 3.97 -8.20 26.83
C ALA A 356 4.12 -9.20 28.00
N GLN A 357 5.32 -9.28 28.60
CA GLN A 357 5.58 -10.08 29.79
C GLN A 357 4.84 -9.56 31.04
N SER A 358 4.56 -8.26 31.12
CA SER A 358 3.81 -7.69 32.24
C SER A 358 2.29 -7.83 32.12
N LEU A 359 1.76 -8.02 30.90
CA LEU A 359 0.32 -8.13 30.63
C LEU A 359 -0.21 -9.56 30.79
N GLU A 360 -1.52 -9.69 31.05
CA GLU A 360 -2.17 -10.98 31.33
C GLU A 360 -2.23 -11.91 30.11
N GLY A 361 -2.42 -11.35 28.90
CA GLY A 361 -2.63 -12.15 27.69
C GLY A 361 -4.06 -12.70 27.58
N PHE A 362 -4.26 -13.65 26.67
CA PHE A 362 -5.56 -14.31 26.53
C PHE A 362 -5.75 -15.38 27.63
N PRO A 363 -6.89 -15.40 28.33
CA PRO A 363 -7.11 -16.32 29.45
C PRO A 363 -7.38 -17.77 29.02
N TYR A 364 -7.85 -18.00 27.79
CA TYR A 364 -8.21 -19.32 27.28
C TYR A 364 -8.04 -19.39 25.75
N ASN A 365 -8.00 -20.62 25.22
CA ASN A 365 -8.12 -20.87 23.79
C ASN A 365 -9.59 -20.69 23.37
N GLU A 366 -9.84 -19.96 22.30
CA GLU A 366 -11.14 -20.00 21.61
C GLU A 366 -11.19 -21.21 20.65
N ILE A 367 -12.40 -21.63 20.28
CA ILE A 367 -12.60 -22.67 19.26
C ILE A 367 -11.98 -22.17 17.96
N GLU A 368 -11.08 -22.97 17.38
CA GLU A 368 -10.36 -22.59 16.17
C GLU A 368 -11.30 -22.28 15.01
N HIS A 369 -10.91 -21.27 14.23
CA HIS A 369 -11.47 -21.01 12.91
C HIS A 369 -10.28 -20.92 11.97
N LEU A 370 -10.16 -21.88 11.07
CA LEU A 370 -9.04 -21.96 10.14
C LEU A 370 -9.43 -21.34 8.80
N ILE A 371 -8.55 -20.50 8.26
CA ILE A 371 -8.62 -19.99 6.89
C ILE A 371 -7.36 -20.42 6.12
N THR A 372 -7.43 -20.54 4.80
CA THR A 372 -6.29 -20.93 3.96
C THR A 372 -5.66 -19.70 3.31
N VAL A 373 -4.33 -19.59 3.42
CA VAL A 373 -3.52 -18.53 2.78
C VAL A 373 -2.32 -19.14 2.08
N GLY A 374 -1.54 -18.34 1.35
CA GLY A 374 -0.23 -18.75 0.82
C GLY A 374 -0.27 -19.22 -0.63
N PHE A 375 -1.24 -18.77 -1.43
CA PHE A 375 -1.26 -18.99 -2.87
C PHE A 375 -0.40 -17.94 -3.60
N GLY A 376 0.88 -17.87 -3.23
CA GLY A 376 1.84 -16.95 -3.86
C GLY A 376 2.26 -17.37 -5.27
N ARG A 377 3.14 -16.59 -5.91
CA ARG A 377 3.54 -16.75 -7.32
C ARG A 377 3.90 -18.18 -7.73
N GLU A 378 4.82 -18.83 -7.03
CA GLU A 378 5.25 -20.19 -7.39
C GLU A 378 4.11 -21.21 -7.27
N THR A 379 3.32 -21.13 -6.20
CA THR A 379 2.13 -21.98 -6.02
C THR A 379 1.13 -21.80 -7.16
N LEU A 380 0.84 -20.56 -7.55
CA LEU A 380 -0.08 -20.25 -8.64
C LEU A 380 0.45 -20.74 -10.00
N LEU A 381 1.73 -20.49 -10.30
CA LEU A 381 2.35 -20.93 -11.56
C LEU A 381 2.38 -22.46 -11.68
N ASN A 382 2.63 -23.17 -10.58
CA ASN A 382 2.58 -24.63 -10.54
C ASN A 382 1.16 -25.19 -10.73
N ALA A 383 0.12 -24.42 -10.38
CA ALA A 383 -1.28 -24.78 -10.59
C ALA A 383 -1.80 -24.46 -12.00
N ALA A 384 -1.02 -23.74 -12.83
CA ALA A 384 -1.48 -23.21 -14.12
C ALA A 384 -1.98 -24.31 -15.08
N ASP A 385 -1.26 -25.44 -15.18
CA ASP A 385 -1.68 -26.54 -16.08
C ASP A 385 -3.00 -27.16 -15.63
N THR A 386 -3.19 -27.33 -14.32
CA THR A 386 -4.47 -27.81 -13.77
C THR A 386 -5.60 -26.83 -14.07
N VAL A 387 -5.37 -25.53 -13.92
CA VAL A 387 -6.37 -24.49 -14.25
C VAL A 387 -6.74 -24.53 -15.74
N ILE A 388 -5.74 -24.65 -16.62
CA ILE A 388 -5.94 -24.76 -18.08
C ILE A 388 -6.76 -26.01 -18.44
N ASP A 389 -6.47 -27.15 -17.81
CA ASP A 389 -7.20 -28.39 -18.00
C ASP A 389 -8.67 -28.25 -17.58
N LEU A 390 -8.93 -27.59 -16.44
CA LEU A 390 -10.30 -27.35 -15.97
C LEU A 390 -11.09 -26.42 -16.90
N VAL A 391 -10.45 -25.39 -17.44
CA VAL A 391 -11.06 -24.51 -18.45
C VAL A 391 -11.36 -25.29 -19.73
N SER A 392 -10.39 -26.07 -20.21
CA SER A 392 -10.52 -26.88 -21.43
C SER A 392 -11.61 -27.95 -21.32
N GLN A 393 -11.80 -28.51 -20.12
CA GLN A 393 -12.88 -29.46 -19.81
C GLN A 393 -14.23 -28.78 -19.51
N LYS A 394 -14.31 -27.45 -19.59
CA LYS A 394 -15.49 -26.64 -19.25
C LYS A 394 -15.98 -26.84 -17.80
N LYS A 395 -15.06 -27.19 -16.90
CA LYS A 395 -15.32 -27.34 -15.46
C LYS A 395 -15.07 -26.04 -14.71
N LEU A 396 -14.13 -25.23 -15.19
CA LEU A 396 -13.90 -23.87 -14.72
C LEU A 396 -14.37 -22.89 -15.80
N ARG A 397 -15.42 -22.13 -15.49
CA ARG A 397 -15.96 -21.12 -16.42
C ARG A 397 -15.19 -19.82 -16.36
N HIS A 398 -14.89 -19.32 -15.16
CA HIS A 398 -14.32 -17.98 -14.98
C HIS A 398 -13.53 -17.85 -13.67
N VAL A 399 -12.56 -16.95 -13.67
CA VAL A 399 -11.80 -16.54 -12.49
C VAL A 399 -12.12 -15.10 -12.16
N PHE A 400 -12.44 -14.81 -10.91
CA PHE A 400 -12.70 -13.46 -10.41
C PHE A 400 -11.59 -13.06 -9.46
N LEU A 401 -10.81 -12.03 -9.81
CA LEU A 401 -9.95 -11.36 -8.84
C LEU A 401 -10.79 -10.31 -8.11
N VAL A 402 -11.15 -10.59 -6.86
CA VAL A 402 -11.90 -9.69 -5.98
C VAL A 402 -10.97 -9.30 -4.83
N GLY A 403 -10.57 -8.03 -4.74
CA GLY A 403 -9.56 -7.67 -3.73
C GLY A 403 -9.18 -6.19 -3.75
N GLY A 404 -8.00 -5.88 -3.21
CA GLY A 404 -7.52 -4.51 -3.06
C GLY A 404 -7.69 -4.00 -1.62
N CYS A 405 -7.92 -2.71 -1.40
CA CYS A 405 -7.94 -2.15 -0.06
C CYS A 405 -9.35 -1.99 0.54
N ASP A 406 -9.53 -2.48 1.76
CA ASP A 406 -10.77 -2.30 2.53
C ASP A 406 -10.88 -0.89 3.18
N GLY A 407 -12.06 -0.56 3.71
CA GLY A 407 -12.36 0.70 4.41
C GLY A 407 -13.69 0.64 5.18
N SER A 408 -14.14 1.73 5.79
CA SER A 408 -15.31 1.73 6.69
C SER A 408 -16.68 1.99 6.04
N ARG A 409 -16.73 2.28 4.73
CA ARG A 409 -17.98 2.55 4.00
C ARG A 409 -18.89 1.31 3.95
N GLY A 410 -20.20 1.52 4.13
CA GLY A 410 -21.21 0.44 4.13
C GLY A 410 -21.38 -0.20 2.74
N GLU A 411 -21.20 0.58 1.69
CA GLU A 411 -21.26 0.18 0.28
C GLU A 411 -20.26 -0.94 -0.07
N ARG A 412 -19.26 -1.17 0.80
CA ARG A 412 -18.31 -2.29 0.66
C ARG A 412 -18.94 -3.65 0.95
N SER A 413 -20.19 -3.73 1.40
CA SER A 413 -20.95 -5.00 1.43
C SER A 413 -21.04 -5.63 0.05
N TYR A 414 -21.02 -4.81 -1.02
CA TYR A 414 -20.93 -5.25 -2.41
C TYR A 414 -19.92 -6.38 -2.61
N TYR A 415 -18.70 -6.28 -2.05
CA TYR A 415 -17.66 -7.28 -2.27
C TYR A 415 -17.96 -8.61 -1.57
N THR A 416 -18.62 -8.56 -0.41
CA THR A 416 -19.10 -9.76 0.29
C THR A 416 -20.22 -10.43 -0.48
N ASP A 417 -21.18 -9.63 -0.98
CA ASP A 417 -22.36 -10.12 -1.68
C ASP A 417 -21.98 -10.70 -3.05
N LEU A 418 -21.13 -9.98 -3.82
CA LEU A 418 -20.53 -10.47 -5.05
C LEU A 418 -19.81 -11.80 -4.84
N ALA A 419 -18.92 -11.90 -3.85
CA ALA A 419 -18.18 -13.13 -3.61
C ALA A 419 -19.10 -14.33 -3.34
N ARG A 420 -20.20 -14.13 -2.62
CA ARG A 420 -21.21 -15.18 -2.34
C ARG A 420 -21.99 -15.60 -3.59
N GLU A 421 -22.27 -14.66 -4.48
CA GLU A 421 -23.03 -14.89 -5.70
C GLU A 421 -22.19 -15.48 -6.84
N ILE A 422 -20.85 -15.41 -6.76
CA ILE A 422 -19.95 -16.04 -7.74
C ILE A 422 -20.28 -17.55 -7.85
N PRO A 423 -20.66 -18.03 -9.05
CA PRO A 423 -21.11 -19.41 -9.25
C PRO A 423 -20.06 -20.47 -8.90
N GLN A 424 -20.54 -21.67 -8.55
CA GLN A 424 -19.71 -22.78 -8.05
C GLN A 424 -18.69 -23.33 -9.06
N ASP A 425 -18.91 -23.10 -10.36
CA ASP A 425 -18.01 -23.42 -11.47
C ASP A 425 -16.97 -22.31 -11.75
N CYS A 426 -16.79 -21.36 -10.82
CA CYS A 426 -15.84 -20.26 -10.91
C CYS A 426 -14.88 -20.25 -9.70
N LEU A 427 -13.69 -19.69 -9.89
CA LEU A 427 -12.70 -19.46 -8.84
C LEU A 427 -12.67 -17.98 -8.42
N ILE A 428 -12.31 -17.74 -7.16
CA ILE A 428 -12.11 -16.42 -6.56
C ILE A 428 -10.64 -16.30 -6.17
N MET A 429 -9.94 -15.34 -6.75
CA MET A 429 -8.64 -14.89 -6.28
C MET A 429 -8.81 -13.62 -5.46
N THR A 430 -8.09 -13.50 -4.36
CA THR A 430 -8.08 -12.28 -3.55
C THR A 430 -6.67 -11.90 -3.15
N LEU A 431 -6.49 -10.63 -2.84
CA LEU A 431 -5.24 -10.05 -2.35
C LEU A 431 -5.56 -8.80 -1.55
N ALA A 432 -4.60 -8.39 -0.72
CA ALA A 432 -4.70 -7.23 0.16
C ALA A 432 -5.90 -7.27 1.13
N CYS A 433 -6.06 -6.23 1.93
CA CYS A 433 -7.01 -6.24 3.05
C CYS A 433 -8.49 -6.31 2.64
N GLY A 434 -8.83 -6.08 1.37
CA GLY A 434 -10.17 -6.33 0.81
C GLY A 434 -10.65 -7.77 1.02
N LYS A 435 -9.71 -8.73 1.14
CA LYS A 435 -10.00 -10.14 1.48
C LYS A 435 -10.85 -10.29 2.73
N TYR A 436 -10.71 -9.40 3.72
CA TYR A 436 -11.42 -9.51 5.00
C TYR A 436 -12.93 -9.37 4.89
N ARG A 437 -13.44 -8.94 3.73
CA ARG A 437 -14.88 -8.91 3.44
C ARG A 437 -15.49 -10.30 3.29
N PHE A 438 -14.70 -11.32 2.95
CA PHE A 438 -15.24 -12.65 2.63
C PHE A 438 -14.29 -13.81 2.93
N ASN A 439 -13.03 -13.60 3.34
CA ASN A 439 -12.04 -14.67 3.54
C ASN A 439 -12.34 -15.65 4.70
N LYS A 440 -13.36 -15.36 5.52
CA LYS A 440 -13.87 -16.24 6.58
C LYS A 440 -15.12 -17.02 6.15
N LEU A 441 -15.53 -16.92 4.89
CA LEU A 441 -16.62 -17.70 4.31
C LEU A 441 -16.06 -18.98 3.70
N ASP A 442 -16.85 -20.06 3.76
CA ASP A 442 -16.52 -21.31 3.08
C ASP A 442 -17.06 -21.28 1.64
N PHE A 443 -16.14 -21.33 0.68
CA PHE A 443 -16.45 -21.37 -0.74
C PHE A 443 -16.36 -22.79 -1.33
N GLY A 444 -15.93 -23.78 -0.55
CA GLY A 444 -15.72 -25.14 -1.01
C GLY A 444 -14.56 -25.30 -1.99
N THR A 445 -14.64 -26.37 -2.79
CA THR A 445 -13.61 -26.73 -3.78
C THR A 445 -14.22 -26.94 -5.15
N LEU A 446 -13.45 -26.66 -6.21
CA LEU A 446 -13.74 -27.03 -7.59
C LEU A 446 -12.75 -28.10 -8.01
N GLU A 447 -13.21 -29.34 -8.20
CA GLU A 447 -12.36 -30.49 -8.59
C GLU A 447 -11.15 -30.69 -7.66
N GLY A 448 -11.34 -30.46 -6.36
CA GLY A 448 -10.29 -30.55 -5.34
C GLY A 448 -9.44 -29.29 -5.16
N LEU A 449 -9.55 -28.29 -6.04
CA LEU A 449 -8.92 -26.98 -5.85
C LEU A 449 -9.77 -26.10 -4.93
N PRO A 450 -9.21 -25.44 -3.90
CA PRO A 450 -9.92 -24.43 -3.13
C PRO A 450 -10.50 -23.33 -4.03
N ARG A 451 -11.78 -22.98 -3.84
CA ARG A 451 -12.41 -21.93 -4.65
C ARG A 451 -11.94 -20.52 -4.30
N LEU A 452 -11.44 -20.30 -3.09
CA LEU A 452 -10.83 -19.04 -2.66
C LEU A 452 -9.31 -19.18 -2.60
N LEU A 453 -8.61 -18.38 -3.38
CA LEU A 453 -7.15 -18.32 -3.46
C LEU A 453 -6.67 -16.96 -2.93
N ASP A 454 -6.12 -16.94 -1.72
CA ASP A 454 -5.47 -15.74 -1.15
C ASP A 454 -4.01 -15.65 -1.63
N VAL A 455 -3.79 -14.67 -2.53
CA VAL A 455 -2.52 -14.43 -3.22
C VAL A 455 -1.53 -13.65 -2.36
N GLY A 456 -2.00 -12.99 -1.30
CA GLY A 456 -1.14 -12.29 -0.34
C GLY A 456 -1.51 -10.83 -0.09
N GLN A 457 -0.50 -9.99 0.10
CA GLN A 457 -0.61 -8.56 0.36
C GLN A 457 -0.99 -7.79 -0.91
N CYS A 458 -1.08 -6.46 -0.82
CA CYS A 458 -1.24 -5.61 -2.01
C CYS A 458 -0.08 -5.72 -3.02
N ASN A 459 1.17 -5.82 -2.58
CA ASN A 459 2.35 -6.06 -3.44
C ASN A 459 2.28 -7.37 -4.22
N ASP A 460 1.60 -8.39 -3.68
CA ASP A 460 1.40 -9.67 -4.37
C ASP A 460 0.46 -9.57 -5.60
N ALA A 461 -0.03 -8.37 -5.93
CA ALA A 461 -0.56 -8.09 -7.26
C ALA A 461 0.43 -8.46 -8.38
N TYR A 462 1.75 -8.40 -8.12
CA TYR A 462 2.76 -8.93 -9.02
C TYR A 462 2.57 -10.42 -9.31
N SER A 463 2.34 -11.24 -8.28
CA SER A 463 2.06 -12.68 -8.41
C SER A 463 0.84 -12.94 -9.31
N ALA A 464 -0.24 -12.17 -9.12
CA ALA A 464 -1.45 -12.28 -9.93
C ALA A 464 -1.22 -11.86 -11.40
N ILE A 465 -0.46 -10.79 -11.64
CA ILE A 465 -0.08 -10.36 -12.99
C ILE A 465 0.75 -11.44 -13.68
N MET A 466 1.76 -11.98 -13.01
CA MET A 466 2.63 -13.02 -13.58
C MET A 466 1.86 -14.30 -13.90
N LEU A 467 0.88 -14.68 -13.06
CA LEU A 467 -0.03 -15.79 -13.38
C LEU A 467 -0.83 -15.50 -14.66
N ALA A 468 -1.45 -14.33 -14.78
CA ALA A 468 -2.24 -13.97 -15.94
C ALA A 468 -1.39 -13.97 -17.23
N VAL A 469 -0.18 -13.41 -17.18
CA VAL A 469 0.77 -13.47 -18.31
C VAL A 469 1.09 -14.91 -18.68
N ASN A 470 1.41 -15.76 -17.71
CA ASN A 470 1.75 -17.16 -17.99
C ASN A 470 0.57 -17.96 -18.58
N LEU A 471 -0.65 -17.75 -18.06
CA LEU A 471 -1.85 -18.38 -18.59
C LEU A 471 -2.13 -17.95 -20.03
N ALA A 472 -1.99 -16.64 -20.32
CA ALA A 472 -2.18 -16.09 -21.66
C ALA A 472 -1.18 -16.68 -22.66
N GLU A 473 0.10 -16.76 -22.28
CA GLU A 473 1.15 -17.38 -23.10
C GLU A 473 0.86 -18.86 -23.39
N LYS A 474 0.49 -19.65 -22.36
CA LYS A 474 0.17 -21.07 -22.53
C LYS A 474 -1.07 -21.32 -23.40
N LEU A 475 -2.04 -20.42 -23.35
CA LEU A 475 -3.27 -20.50 -24.15
C LEU A 475 -3.12 -19.85 -25.54
N GLY A 476 -2.00 -19.17 -25.81
CA GLY A 476 -1.77 -18.50 -27.08
C GLY A 476 -2.70 -17.31 -27.33
N CYS A 477 -3.13 -16.62 -26.27
CA CYS A 477 -4.02 -15.46 -26.33
C CYS A 477 -3.44 -14.24 -25.59
N GLY A 478 -4.13 -13.10 -25.62
CA GLY A 478 -3.78 -11.95 -24.79
C GLY A 478 -4.33 -12.08 -23.37
N VAL A 479 -3.74 -11.33 -22.41
CA VAL A 479 -4.22 -11.31 -21.01
C VAL A 479 -5.70 -10.92 -20.91
N ASN A 480 -6.16 -10.03 -21.78
CA ASN A 480 -7.55 -9.57 -21.82
C ASN A 480 -8.53 -10.60 -22.43
N ASP A 481 -8.02 -11.68 -23.04
CA ASP A 481 -8.83 -12.76 -23.60
C ASP A 481 -9.00 -13.93 -22.62
N LEU A 482 -8.33 -13.87 -21.45
CA LEU A 482 -8.50 -14.86 -20.40
C LEU A 482 -9.90 -14.75 -19.80
N PRO A 483 -10.50 -15.88 -19.33
CA PRO A 483 -11.73 -15.85 -18.55
C PRO A 483 -11.43 -15.36 -17.12
N LEU A 484 -10.97 -14.11 -17.01
CA LEU A 484 -10.52 -13.43 -15.81
C LEU A 484 -11.14 -12.04 -15.74
N SER A 485 -11.74 -11.71 -14.61
CA SER A 485 -12.23 -10.34 -14.35
C SER A 485 -11.65 -9.77 -13.06
N LEU A 486 -11.32 -8.48 -13.09
CA LEU A 486 -10.69 -7.76 -11.98
C LEU A 486 -11.72 -6.82 -11.35
N ILE A 487 -12.03 -7.05 -10.08
CA ILE A 487 -12.97 -6.28 -9.28
C ILE A 487 -12.19 -5.73 -8.08
N LEU A 488 -11.72 -4.49 -8.22
CA LEU A 488 -10.77 -3.87 -7.31
C LEU A 488 -11.44 -2.85 -6.39
N SER A 489 -11.32 -3.13 -5.10
CA SER A 489 -11.54 -2.16 -4.03
C SER A 489 -10.28 -1.30 -3.84
N TRP A 490 -10.45 -0.01 -3.58
CA TRP A 490 -9.33 0.87 -3.24
C TRP A 490 -9.64 1.70 -1.99
N PHE A 491 -8.59 2.21 -1.36
CA PHE A 491 -8.69 3.10 -0.21
C PHE A 491 -7.56 4.13 -0.21
N GLU A 492 -6.32 3.67 -0.36
CA GLU A 492 -5.12 4.50 -0.26
C GLU A 492 -4.20 4.34 -1.49
N GLN A 493 -2.98 4.84 -1.38
CA GLN A 493 -2.10 5.12 -2.52
C GLN A 493 -1.44 3.88 -3.12
N LYS A 494 -1.20 2.82 -2.34
CA LYS A 494 -0.71 1.55 -2.87
C LYS A 494 -1.71 0.92 -3.85
N ALA A 495 -3.01 1.07 -3.60
CA ALA A 495 -4.03 0.67 -4.58
C ALA A 495 -3.99 1.52 -5.87
N ILE A 496 -3.70 2.81 -5.77
CA ILE A 496 -3.58 3.69 -6.95
C ILE A 496 -2.41 3.26 -7.83
N VAL A 497 -1.24 2.97 -7.26
CA VAL A 497 -0.10 2.56 -8.07
C VAL A 497 -0.29 1.17 -8.69
N ILE A 498 -0.97 0.24 -8.00
CA ILE A 498 -1.36 -1.05 -8.59
C ILE A 498 -2.28 -0.84 -9.79
N LEU A 499 -3.28 0.03 -9.68
CA LEU A 499 -4.15 0.38 -10.79
C LEU A 499 -3.33 0.93 -11.97
N LEU A 500 -2.42 1.88 -11.73
CA LEU A 500 -1.54 2.43 -12.76
C LEU A 500 -0.67 1.35 -13.41
N THR A 501 -0.13 0.41 -12.62
CA THR A 501 0.61 -0.74 -13.15
C THR A 501 -0.26 -1.56 -14.10
N LEU A 502 -1.46 -1.95 -13.69
CA LEU A 502 -2.38 -2.73 -14.53
C LEU A 502 -2.73 -2.01 -15.84
N LEU A 503 -3.06 -0.71 -15.76
CA LEU A 503 -3.36 0.11 -16.94
C LEU A 503 -2.13 0.23 -17.86
N SER A 504 -0.93 0.43 -17.30
CA SER A 504 0.31 0.56 -18.06
C SER A 504 0.72 -0.73 -18.79
N LEU A 505 0.30 -1.89 -18.27
CA LEU A 505 0.47 -3.20 -18.88
C LEU A 505 -0.63 -3.54 -19.91
N GLY A 506 -1.61 -2.63 -20.10
CA GLY A 506 -2.70 -2.80 -21.06
C GLY A 506 -3.82 -3.72 -20.58
N VAL A 507 -3.93 -3.98 -19.28
CA VAL A 507 -5.06 -4.71 -18.70
C VAL A 507 -6.33 -3.85 -18.83
N LYS A 508 -7.40 -4.47 -19.32
CA LYS A 508 -8.67 -3.80 -19.62
C LYS A 508 -9.81 -4.31 -18.75
N ASN A 509 -10.94 -3.60 -18.80
CA ASN A 509 -12.22 -3.98 -18.21
C ASN A 509 -12.18 -4.19 -16.69
N ILE A 510 -11.40 -3.35 -16.00
CA ILE A 510 -11.28 -3.37 -14.54
C ILE A 510 -12.49 -2.67 -13.91
N TYR A 511 -13.16 -3.35 -13.00
CA TYR A 511 -14.21 -2.79 -12.13
C TYR A 511 -13.56 -2.20 -10.89
N THR A 512 -13.94 -0.98 -10.52
CA THR A 512 -13.34 -0.23 -9.40
C THR A 512 -14.40 0.32 -8.45
N GLY A 513 -14.10 0.34 -7.14
CA GLY A 513 -15.02 0.87 -6.15
C GLY A 513 -14.46 0.97 -4.72
N PRO A 514 -15.30 1.27 -3.71
CA PRO A 514 -16.75 1.47 -3.83
C PRO A 514 -17.14 2.83 -4.43
N THR A 515 -16.23 3.80 -4.47
CA THR A 515 -16.46 5.08 -5.14
C THR A 515 -15.26 5.46 -5.99
N ALA A 516 -15.47 6.25 -7.05
CA ALA A 516 -14.37 6.77 -7.85
C ALA A 516 -13.45 7.70 -7.01
N PRO A 517 -12.14 7.71 -7.28
CA PRO A 517 -11.22 8.67 -6.69
C PRO A 517 -11.69 10.10 -6.87
N ALA A 518 -11.71 10.86 -5.77
CA ALA A 518 -12.29 12.21 -5.75
C ALA A 518 -11.47 13.24 -6.54
N PHE A 519 -10.24 12.87 -6.91
CA PHE A 519 -9.35 13.60 -7.81
C PHE A 519 -9.51 13.21 -9.28
N LEU A 520 -10.35 12.23 -9.63
CA LEU A 520 -10.69 11.95 -11.02
C LEU A 520 -12.04 12.58 -11.34
N THR A 521 -12.07 13.46 -12.34
CA THR A 521 -13.30 14.07 -12.85
C THR A 521 -14.05 13.08 -13.74
N ASP A 522 -15.32 13.36 -14.04
CA ASP A 522 -16.11 12.55 -14.97
C ASP A 522 -15.45 12.47 -16.36
N ASN A 523 -14.79 13.55 -16.80
CA ASN A 523 -14.05 13.56 -18.07
C ASN A 523 -12.84 12.60 -18.02
N LEU A 524 -12.05 12.63 -16.94
CA LEU A 524 -10.93 11.71 -16.77
C LEU A 524 -11.39 10.26 -16.66
N LEU A 525 -12.49 10.00 -15.95
CA LEU A 525 -13.09 8.67 -15.87
C LEU A 525 -13.56 8.19 -17.25
N ALA A 526 -14.15 9.07 -18.06
CA ALA A 526 -14.53 8.75 -19.43
C ALA A 526 -13.31 8.41 -20.31
N ILE A 527 -12.20 9.16 -20.19
CA ILE A 527 -10.94 8.86 -20.90
C ILE A 527 -10.39 7.48 -20.49
N LEU A 528 -10.40 7.17 -19.18
CA LEU A 528 -9.94 5.87 -18.67
C LEU A 528 -10.88 4.72 -19.11
N ASN A 529 -12.18 4.98 -19.20
CA ASN A 529 -13.14 4.03 -19.74
C ASN A 529 -12.93 3.79 -21.24
N GLU A 530 -12.75 4.84 -22.04
CA GLU A 530 -12.54 4.71 -23.48
C GLU A 530 -11.24 3.96 -23.80
N LYS A 531 -10.14 4.28 -23.10
CA LYS A 531 -8.83 3.67 -23.34
C LYS A 531 -8.71 2.25 -22.79
N PHE A 532 -9.23 2.00 -21.60
CA PHE A 532 -8.97 0.78 -20.84
C PHE A 532 -10.23 -0.01 -20.46
N GLY A 533 -11.43 0.50 -20.73
CA GLY A 533 -12.68 -0.13 -20.27
C GLY A 533 -12.88 -0.07 -18.75
N MET A 534 -12.11 0.76 -18.04
CA MET A 534 -12.22 0.93 -16.60
C MET A 534 -13.62 1.44 -16.24
N ARG A 535 -14.26 0.83 -15.26
CA ARG A 535 -15.64 1.15 -14.88
C ARG A 535 -15.85 1.10 -13.39
N SER A 536 -16.86 1.83 -12.92
CA SER A 536 -17.32 1.74 -11.54
C SER A 536 -18.17 0.48 -11.34
N ILE A 537 -18.12 -0.10 -10.14
CA ILE A 537 -19.06 -1.15 -9.74
C ILE A 537 -20.51 -0.65 -9.74
N THR A 538 -21.46 -1.58 -9.96
CA THR A 538 -22.91 -1.31 -9.88
C THR A 538 -23.54 -2.12 -8.74
N THR A 539 -24.42 -3.09 -9.05
CA THR A 539 -24.88 -4.10 -8.09
C THR A 539 -24.18 -5.44 -8.37
N PRO A 540 -24.01 -6.31 -7.37
CA PRO A 540 -23.40 -7.62 -7.57
C PRO A 540 -24.05 -8.43 -8.70
N GLU A 541 -25.38 -8.43 -8.77
CA GLU A 541 -26.14 -9.18 -9.76
C GLU A 541 -25.91 -8.66 -11.18
N GLN A 542 -25.92 -7.33 -11.35
CA GLN A 542 -25.74 -6.70 -12.65
C GLN A 542 -24.30 -6.88 -13.14
N ASP A 543 -23.31 -6.67 -12.27
CA ASP A 543 -21.90 -6.82 -12.62
C ASP A 543 -21.56 -8.28 -12.95
N LEU A 544 -22.08 -9.26 -12.19
CA LEU A 544 -21.90 -10.69 -12.50
C LEU A 544 -22.53 -11.07 -13.83
N LYS A 545 -23.73 -10.55 -14.11
CA LYS A 545 -24.40 -10.78 -15.39
C LYS A 545 -23.57 -10.23 -16.54
N ASP A 546 -23.07 -9.00 -16.42
CA ASP A 546 -22.28 -8.36 -17.47
C ASP A 546 -20.94 -9.08 -17.69
N ILE A 547 -20.28 -9.52 -16.62
CA ILE A 547 -19.01 -10.26 -16.69
C ILE A 547 -19.20 -11.64 -17.34
N LEU A 548 -20.21 -12.39 -16.94
CA LEU A 548 -20.41 -13.77 -17.42
C LEU A 548 -21.11 -13.86 -18.79
N SER A 549 -21.63 -12.74 -19.30
CA SER A 549 -22.23 -12.65 -20.63
C SER A 549 -21.29 -12.12 -21.70
N ALA A 550 -20.14 -11.56 -21.30
CA ALA A 550 -19.06 -11.10 -22.18
C ALA A 550 -18.23 -12.28 -22.66
#